data_AF-A0A011W0J3-F1
#
_entry.id   AF-A0A011W0J3-F1
#
_cell.length_a   1.000
_cell.length_b   1.000
_cell.length_c   1.000
_cell.angle_alpha   90.00
_cell.angle_beta   90.00
_cell.angle_gamma   90.00
#
_symmetry.space_group_name_H-M   'P 1'
#
loop_
_entity.id
_entity.type
_entity.pdbx_description
1 polymer ?
#
loop_
_entity_poly.entity_id
_entity_poly.type
_entity_poly.pdbx_seq_one_letter_code
_entity_poly.pdbx_strand_id
1 'polypeptide(L)'
;MECPRCGGAMTDGILMGSGKTTGVSWMTKEYRMKHAFVPLTPKAREEAQMVSFKLGELNTHMADVFWICRKCGIVMAELPRLKEGVGDE
;
A
#
# COMPACT_ATOMS: atom_id res chain seq x y z
N MET A 1 -8.40 10.23 2.75
CA MET A 1 -8.43 10.46 1.29
C MET A 1 -9.68 9.79 0.73
N GLU A 2 -10.32 10.41 -0.25
CA GLU A 2 -11.48 9.82 -0.94
C GLU A 2 -11.04 9.07 -2.21
N CYS A 3 -11.72 7.96 -2.51
CA CYS A 3 -11.43 7.15 -3.68
C CYS A 3 -11.88 7.87 -4.96
N PRO A 4 -11.00 8.14 -5.92
CA PRO A 4 -11.36 8.87 -7.13
C PRO A 4 -12.33 8.12 -8.04
N ARG A 5 -12.47 6.79 -7.87
CA ARG A 5 -13.40 5.98 -8.67
C ARG A 5 -14.82 5.91 -8.11
N CYS A 6 -14.98 5.92 -6.79
CA CYS A 6 -16.29 5.62 -6.18
C CYS A 6 -16.68 6.51 -5.00
N GLY A 7 -15.87 7.53 -4.67
CA GLY A 7 -16.08 8.43 -3.53
C GLY A 7 -15.97 7.77 -2.16
N GLY A 8 -15.63 6.48 -2.09
CA GLY A 8 -15.49 5.77 -0.82
C GLY A 8 -14.24 6.20 -0.04
N ALA A 9 -14.27 6.06 1.28
CA ALA A 9 -13.10 6.29 2.11
C ALA A 9 -11.96 5.34 1.73
N MET A 10 -10.74 5.86 1.75
CA MET A 10 -9.53 5.08 1.56
C MET A 10 -8.74 4.93 2.86
N THR A 11 -8.20 3.73 3.07
CA THR A 11 -7.39 3.36 4.22
C THR A 11 -5.92 3.36 3.82
N ASP A 12 -5.07 3.98 4.62
CA ASP A 12 -3.62 4.00 4.41
C ASP A 12 -2.93 2.75 4.97
N GLY A 13 -1.86 2.35 4.30
CA GLY A 13 -1.11 1.18 4.67
C GLY A 13 0.19 1.07 3.90
N ILE A 14 0.85 -0.06 4.11
CA ILE A 14 2.24 -0.26 3.70
C ILE A 14 2.29 -1.53 2.87
N LEU A 15 3.02 -1.47 1.77
CA LEU A 15 3.35 -2.65 0.97
C LEU A 15 4.58 -3.35 1.54
N MET A 16 4.48 -4.68 1.64
CA MET A 16 5.54 -5.58 2.00
C MET A 16 5.86 -6.47 0.79
N GLY A 17 7.12 -6.44 0.35
CA GLY A 17 7.61 -7.36 -0.66
C GLY A 17 7.58 -8.80 -0.15
N SER A 18 7.08 -9.72 -0.97
CA SER A 18 7.35 -11.15 -0.75
C SER A 18 8.74 -11.46 -1.27
N GLY A 19 9.71 -11.69 -0.39
CA GLY A 19 11.09 -12.03 -0.79
C GLY A 19 11.26 -13.33 -1.59
N LYS A 20 10.18 -14.05 -1.93
CA LYS A 20 10.23 -15.34 -2.64
C LYS A 20 9.20 -15.50 -3.77
N THR A 21 8.25 -14.59 -3.93
CA THR A 21 7.22 -14.66 -4.99
C THR A 21 6.94 -13.28 -5.58
N THR A 22 6.46 -13.22 -6.81
CA THR A 22 5.97 -12.01 -7.50
C THR A 22 4.72 -11.39 -6.86
N GLY A 23 4.47 -11.65 -5.58
CA GLY A 23 3.35 -11.13 -4.82
C GLY A 23 3.78 -10.01 -3.88
N VAL A 24 2.97 -8.98 -3.76
CA VAL A 24 3.15 -7.95 -2.73
C VAL A 24 1.94 -7.98 -1.83
N SER A 25 2.16 -7.82 -0.52
CA SER A 25 1.09 -7.77 0.46
C SER A 25 0.97 -6.37 1.03
N TRP A 26 -0.25 -5.87 1.17
CA TRP A 26 -0.57 -4.64 1.87
C TRP A 26 -1.13 -4.97 3.26
N MET A 27 -0.84 -4.12 4.24
CA MET A 27 -1.52 -4.11 5.54
C MET A 27 -1.68 -2.69 6.05
N THR A 28 -2.59 -2.48 6.99
CA THR A 28 -2.87 -1.14 7.55
C THR A 28 -1.65 -0.55 8.23
N LYS A 29 -1.49 0.77 8.10
CA LYS A 29 -0.42 1.51 8.80
C LYS A 29 -0.60 1.42 10.31
N GLU A 30 -1.85 1.48 10.78
CA GLU A 30 -2.20 1.32 12.19
C GLU A 30 -1.65 0.02 12.78
N TYR A 31 -1.82 -1.11 12.08
CA TYR A 31 -1.28 -2.39 12.54
C TYR A 31 0.24 -2.36 12.57
N ARG A 32 0.91 -1.83 11.52
CA ARG A 32 2.38 -1.72 11.51
C ARG A 32 2.94 -0.89 12.65
N MET A 33 2.24 0.17 13.07
CA MET A 33 2.66 1.01 14.19
C MET A 33 2.55 0.31 15.54
N LYS A 34 1.61 -0.63 15.70
CA LYS A 34 1.41 -1.39 16.94
C LYS A 34 2.24 -2.68 16.99
N HIS A 35 2.64 -3.22 15.84
CA HIS A 35 3.29 -4.52 15.74
C HIS A 35 4.63 -4.44 15.00
N ALA A 36 5.68 -4.99 15.62
CA ALA A 36 7.02 -5.06 15.03
C ALA A 36 7.17 -6.13 13.93
N PHE A 37 6.25 -7.11 13.89
CA PHE A 37 6.35 -8.28 13.01
C PHE A 37 5.20 -8.35 12.01
N VAL A 38 5.48 -9.02 10.88
CA VAL A 38 4.49 -9.34 9.85
C VAL A 38 3.39 -10.25 10.45
N PRO A 39 2.11 -10.08 10.10
CA PRO A 39 1.04 -10.94 10.58
C PRO A 39 1.16 -12.38 10.04
N LEU A 40 1.59 -13.30 10.92
CA LEU A 40 1.80 -14.72 10.56
C LEU A 40 0.58 -15.61 10.83
N THR A 41 -0.30 -15.23 11.75
CA THR A 41 -1.49 -16.01 12.12
C THR A 41 -2.74 -15.50 11.38
N PRO A 42 -3.78 -16.33 11.19
CA PRO A 42 -5.04 -15.89 10.58
C PRO A 42 -5.66 -14.68 11.30
N LYS A 43 -5.68 -14.71 12.64
CA LYS A 43 -6.18 -13.61 13.47
C LYS A 43 -5.38 -12.31 13.25
N ALA A 44 -4.05 -12.40 13.27
CA ALA A 44 -3.19 -11.25 13.02
C ALA A 44 -3.38 -10.68 11.60
N ARG A 45 -3.64 -11.53 10.60
CA ARG A 45 -3.91 -11.08 9.22
C ARG A 45 -5.23 -10.34 9.09
N GLU A 46 -6.26 -10.79 9.81
CA GLU A 46 -7.55 -10.11 9.89
C GLU A 46 -7.42 -8.75 10.58
N GLU A 47 -6.74 -8.70 11.73
CA GLU A 47 -6.45 -7.46 12.47
C GLU A 47 -5.62 -6.47 11.62
N ALA A 48 -4.66 -6.98 10.86
CA ALA A 48 -3.84 -6.19 9.93
C ALA A 48 -4.59 -5.79 8.63
N GLN A 49 -5.81 -6.33 8.43
CA GLN A 49 -6.60 -6.23 7.21
C GLN A 49 -5.79 -6.53 5.94
N MET A 50 -4.96 -7.56 6.01
CA MET A 50 -3.95 -7.88 5.00
C MET A 50 -4.60 -8.20 3.63
N VAL A 51 -4.04 -7.64 2.56
CA VAL A 51 -4.48 -7.91 1.18
C VAL A 51 -3.28 -8.27 0.33
N SER A 52 -3.38 -9.34 -0.47
CA SER A 52 -2.30 -9.78 -1.36
C SER A 52 -2.61 -9.44 -2.81
N PHE A 53 -1.63 -8.90 -3.52
CA PHE A 53 -1.70 -8.56 -4.93
C PHE A 53 -0.70 -9.42 -5.71
N LYS A 54 -1.07 -9.81 -6.92
CA LYS A 54 -0.09 -10.28 -7.92
C LYS A 54 0.53 -9.04 -8.55
N LEU A 55 1.87 -8.95 -8.57
CA LEU A 55 2.55 -7.80 -9.17
C LEU A 55 2.42 -7.89 -10.69
N GLY A 56 1.36 -7.31 -11.23
CA GLY A 56 1.36 -6.74 -12.57
C GLY A 56 1.70 -5.25 -12.41
N GLU A 57 2.88 -4.86 -12.88
CA GLU A 57 3.21 -3.46 -13.23
C GLU A 57 3.19 -2.38 -12.14
N LEU A 58 3.07 -2.72 -10.85
CA LEU A 58 3.26 -1.73 -9.80
C LEU A 58 4.76 -1.41 -9.66
N ASN A 59 5.16 -0.23 -10.14
CA ASN A 59 6.49 0.32 -9.93
C ASN A 59 6.61 0.85 -8.48
N THR A 60 6.53 -0.07 -7.51
CA THR A 60 6.37 0.20 -6.07
C THR A 60 7.62 0.75 -5.39
N HIS A 61 8.76 0.78 -6.08
CA HIS A 61 10.05 1.14 -5.48
C HIS A 61 10.15 2.59 -5.00
N MET A 62 9.18 3.43 -5.35
CA MET A 62 9.25 4.87 -5.08
C MET A 62 8.25 5.37 -4.05
N ALA A 63 7.20 4.63 -3.68
CA ALA A 63 6.15 5.18 -2.81
C ALA A 63 6.25 4.70 -1.35
N ASP A 64 6.16 5.66 -0.41
CA ASP A 64 6.23 5.39 1.03
C ASP A 64 4.87 4.99 1.64
N VAL A 65 3.76 5.42 1.03
CA VAL A 65 2.41 5.20 1.53
C VAL A 65 1.49 4.74 0.40
N PHE A 66 0.71 3.69 0.68
CA PHE A 66 -0.27 3.13 -0.23
C PHE A 66 -1.66 3.16 0.40
N TRP A 67 -2.65 3.63 -0.36
CA TRP A 67 -4.04 3.67 0.06
C TRP A 67 -4.86 2.62 -0.68
N ILE A 68 -5.79 1.98 0.03
CA ILE A 68 -6.78 1.09 -0.56
C ILE A 68 -8.19 1.65 -0.36
N CYS A 69 -8.98 1.66 -1.42
CA CYS A 69 -10.42 1.78 -1.30
C CYS A 69 -11.04 0.42 -1.04
N ARG A 70 -11.59 0.21 0.17
CA ARG A 70 -12.22 -1.07 0.55
C ARG A 70 -13.55 -1.33 -0.18
N LYS A 71 -14.15 -0.31 -0.79
CA LYS A 71 -15.41 -0.42 -1.54
C LYS A 71 -15.19 -0.97 -2.95
N CYS A 72 -14.15 -0.52 -3.66
CA CYS A 72 -13.92 -0.88 -5.07
C CYS A 72 -12.55 -1.51 -5.37
N GLY A 73 -11.72 -1.73 -4.35
CA GLY A 73 -10.44 -2.43 -4.46
C GLY A 73 -9.31 -1.64 -5.13
N ILE A 74 -9.50 -0.36 -5.44
CA ILE A 74 -8.44 0.48 -6.01
C ILE A 74 -7.32 0.68 -4.99
N VAL A 75 -6.09 0.51 -5.45
CA VAL A 75 -4.86 0.86 -4.76
C VAL A 75 -4.33 2.15 -5.36
N MET A 76 -3.91 3.09 -4.53
CA MET A 76 -3.18 4.29 -4.95
C MET A 76 -1.90 4.41 -4.15
N ALA A 77 -0.91 5.05 -4.74
CA ALA A 77 0.35 5.36 -4.10
C ALA A 77 0.63 6.84 -4.27
N GLU A 78 1.15 7.48 -3.24
CA GLU A 78 1.67 8.84 -3.35
C GLU A 78 3.11 8.68 -3.80
N LEU A 79 3.37 9.08 -5.04
CA LEU A 79 4.74 9.16 -5.53
C LEU A 79 5.41 10.35 -4.84
N PRO A 80 6.64 10.20 -4.32
CA PRO A 80 7.41 11.31 -3.82
C PRO A 80 7.45 12.34 -4.93
N ARG A 81 7.16 13.60 -4.60
CA ARG A 81 7.26 14.69 -5.56
C ARG A 81 8.66 14.60 -6.17
N LEU A 82 8.74 14.18 -7.42
CA LEU A 82 9.94 14.40 -8.23
C LEU A 82 10.12 15.91 -8.12
N LYS A 83 11.21 16.37 -7.48
CA LYS A 83 11.61 17.77 -7.63
C LYS A 83 11.61 17.98 -9.13
N GLU A 84 10.70 18.82 -9.62
CA GLU A 84 10.78 19.31 -10.99
C GLU A 84 12.23 19.72 -11.17
N GLY A 85 12.93 19.02 -12.07
CA GLY A 85 14.27 19.42 -12.44
C GLY A 85 14.14 20.86 -12.88
N VAL A 86 14.70 21.77 -12.10
CA VAL A 86 14.86 23.16 -12.49
C VAL A 86 15.67 23.09 -13.77
N GLY A 87 14.99 23.35 -14.88
CA GLY A 87 15.63 23.54 -16.16
C GLY A 87 16.46 24.81 -16.16
N ASP A 88 17.40 24.79 -17.10
CA ASP A 88 18.18 25.89 -17.67
C ASP A 88 19.35 26.43 -16.83
N GLU A 89 20.53 25.85 -17.07
CA GLU A 89 21.73 26.60 -17.48
C GLU A 89 22.45 25.89 -18.64
#